data_AF-A0A388PLZ6-F1
#
_entry.id   AF-A0A388PLZ6-F1
#
_cell.length_a   1.000
_cell.length_b   1.000
_cell.length_c   1.000
_cell.angle_alpha   90.00
_cell.angle_beta   90.00
_cell.angle_gamma   90.00
#
_symmetry.space_group_name_H-M   'P 1'
#
loop_
_entity.id
_entity.type
_entity.pdbx_description
1 polymer ?
#
loop_
_entity_poly.entity_id
_entity_poly.type
_entity_poly.pdbx_seq_one_letter_code
_entity_poly.pdbx_strand_id
1 'polypeptide(L)'
;MDFSLYVDPDKGLALQWQSRLEINREQTDLHTTILSPFVRSLAYEYFDADLKTWKVEEEPVREPAGTAWRKPARLHLRFERGTLKQEVVLDLPIRRPGASRP
;
A
#
# COMPACT_ATOMS: atom_id res chain seq x y z
N MET A 1 -10.38 14.28 -0.82
CA MET A 1 -10.67 13.01 -1.50
C MET A 1 -10.03 12.04 -0.58
N ASP A 2 -10.88 11.26 0.08
CA ASP A 2 -10.42 10.34 1.10
C ASP A 2 -10.33 9.00 0.39
N PHE A 3 -9.17 8.37 0.46
CA PHE A 3 -8.96 7.08 -0.16
C PHE A 3 -8.01 6.23 0.68
N SER A 4 -8.25 4.93 0.66
CA SER A 4 -7.42 3.93 1.32
C SER A 4 -7.32 2.70 0.44
N LEU A 5 -6.12 2.12 0.37
CA LEU A 5 -5.85 0.87 -0.32
C LEU A 5 -5.53 -0.18 0.74
N TYR A 6 -6.27 -1.28 0.74
CA TYR A 6 -6.09 -2.36 1.72
C TYR A 6 -6.43 -3.72 1.11
N VAL A 7 -6.01 -4.80 1.78
CA VAL A 7 -6.42 -6.16 1.42
C VAL A 7 -7.56 -6.57 2.32
N ASP A 8 -8.71 -6.81 1.71
CA ASP A 8 -9.84 -7.48 2.33
C ASP A 8 -9.57 -8.99 2.30
N PRO A 9 -9.61 -9.71 3.43
CA PRO A 9 -9.31 -11.14 3.48
C PRO A 9 -10.16 -11.99 2.52
N ASP A 10 -11.43 -11.60 2.35
CA ASP A 10 -12.40 -12.34 1.54
C ASP A 10 -12.40 -11.86 0.09
N LYS A 11 -12.22 -10.55 -0.14
CA LYS A 11 -12.42 -9.92 -1.45
C LYS A 11 -11.14 -9.57 -2.20
N GLY A 12 -9.98 -9.54 -1.54
CA GLY A 12 -8.69 -9.17 -2.12
C GLY A 12 -8.37 -7.68 -2.03
N LEU A 13 -7.57 -7.15 -2.96
CA LEU A 13 -7.15 -5.74 -2.96
C LEU A 13 -8.34 -4.82 -3.25
N ALA A 14 -8.64 -3.93 -2.30
CA ALA A 14 -9.75 -3.01 -2.36
C ALA A 14 -9.25 -1.56 -2.26
N LEU A 15 -9.83 -0.68 -3.09
CA LEU A 15 -9.74 0.77 -2.96
C LEU A 15 -11.03 1.26 -2.34
N GLN A 16 -10.95 1.77 -1.13
CA GLN A 16 -12.02 2.55 -0.53
C GLN A 16 -11.81 4.02 -0.86
N TRP A 17 -12.86 4.72 -1.27
CA TRP A 17 -12.75 6.10 -1.71
C TRP A 17 -14.05 6.89 -1.54
N GLN A 18 -13.90 8.21 -1.44
CA GLN A 18 -15.01 9.14 -1.53
C GLN A 18 -14.56 10.44 -2.20
N SER A 19 -15.28 10.84 -3.24
CA SER A 19 -15.04 12.07 -3.96
C SER A 19 -15.48 13.29 -3.13
N ARG A 20 -14.78 14.40 -3.32
CA ARG A 20 -15.15 15.69 -2.70
C ARG A 20 -16.40 16.30 -3.33
N LEU A 21 -16.78 15.83 -4.52
CA LEU A 21 -17.88 16.37 -5.32
C LEU A 21 -19.17 15.53 -5.19
N GLU A 22 -19.19 14.55 -4.29
CA GLU A 22 -20.39 13.75 -4.05
C GLU A 22 -21.50 14.58 -3.39
N ILE A 23 -22.71 14.44 -3.92
CA ILE A 23 -23.92 14.98 -3.30
C ILE A 23 -24.21 14.15 -2.06
N ASN A 24 -24.61 14.78 -0.95
CA ASN A 24 -24.89 14.10 0.33
C ASN A 24 -23.70 13.31 0.88
N ARG A 25 -22.48 13.80 0.65
CA ARG A 25 -21.21 13.19 1.10
C ARG A 25 -21.20 12.82 2.59
N GLU A 26 -21.75 13.67 3.44
CA GLU A 26 -21.78 13.43 4.90
C GLU A 26 -22.78 12.33 5.30
N GLN A 27 -23.71 11.96 4.41
CA GLN A 27 -24.71 10.93 4.65
C GLN A 27 -24.43 9.63 3.88
N THR A 28 -23.41 9.63 3.01
CA THR A 28 -23.09 8.48 2.14
C THR A 28 -21.84 7.79 2.66
N ASP A 29 -21.89 6.47 2.78
CA ASP A 29 -20.74 5.65 3.14
C ASP A 29 -19.62 5.75 2.09
N LEU A 30 -18.40 5.35 2.48
CA LEU A 30 -17.29 5.28 1.55
C LEU A 30 -17.54 4.22 0.47
N HIS A 31 -17.30 4.56 -0.79
CA HIS A 31 -17.35 3.60 -1.89
C HIS A 31 -16.21 2.60 -1.77
N THR A 32 -16.45 1.36 -2.19
CA THR A 32 -15.43 0.32 -2.23
C THR A 32 -15.36 -0.27 -3.63
N THR A 33 -14.15 -0.29 -4.20
CA THR A 33 -13.87 -0.88 -5.51
C THR A 33 -12.85 -2.01 -5.34
N ILE A 34 -13.21 -3.22 -5.73
CA ILE A 34 -12.26 -4.35 -5.75
C ILE A 34 -11.37 -4.21 -6.99
N LEU A 35 -10.08 -4.00 -6.76
CA LEU A 35 -9.08 -3.85 -7.82
C LEU A 35 -8.56 -5.21 -8.29
N SER A 36 -8.40 -6.17 -7.38
CA SER A 36 -8.01 -7.53 -7.71
C SER A 36 -8.45 -8.52 -6.63
N PRO A 37 -9.18 -9.59 -7.00
CA PRO A 37 -9.61 -10.61 -6.04
C PRO A 37 -8.50 -11.59 -5.66
N PHE A 38 -7.32 -11.48 -6.28
CA PHE A 38 -6.23 -12.45 -6.13
C PHE A 38 -5.12 -11.98 -5.20
N VAL A 39 -5.04 -10.68 -4.89
CA VAL A 39 -4.05 -10.18 -3.92
C VAL A 39 -4.47 -10.59 -2.51
N ARG A 40 -3.58 -11.26 -1.78
CA ARG A 40 -3.83 -11.78 -0.43
C ARG A 40 -3.03 -11.09 0.66
N SER A 41 -1.92 -10.44 0.30
CA SER A 41 -1.19 -9.61 1.24
C SER A 41 -0.45 -8.48 0.53
N LEU A 42 -0.15 -7.45 1.32
CA LEU A 42 0.79 -6.40 0.98
C LEU A 42 1.97 -6.49 1.93
N ALA A 43 3.16 -6.19 1.42
CA ALA A 43 4.29 -5.87 2.27
C ALA A 43 4.98 -4.59 1.77
N TYR A 44 5.69 -3.95 2.68
CA TYR A 44 6.20 -2.60 2.56
C TYR A 44 7.72 -2.64 2.70
N GLU A 45 8.43 -2.24 1.66
CA GLU A 45 9.89 -2.26 1.68
C GLU A 45 10.45 -0.87 1.99
N TYR A 46 11.26 -0.77 3.03
CA TYR A 46 11.88 0.45 3.51
C TYR A 46 13.40 0.35 3.38
N PHE A 47 14.04 1.49 3.11
CA PHE A 47 15.50 1.57 3.15
C PHE A 47 15.94 2.00 4.55
N ASP A 48 16.68 1.16 5.26
CA ASP A 48 17.33 1.51 6.52
C ASP A 48 18.62 2.30 6.22
N ALA A 49 18.65 3.57 6.59
CA ALA A 49 19.78 4.45 6.30
C ALA A 49 21.01 4.19 7.19
N ASP A 50 20.79 3.69 8.42
CA ASP A 50 21.84 3.43 9.39
C ASP A 50 22.59 2.16 9.01
N LEU A 51 21.84 1.11 8.68
CA LEU A 51 22.39 -0.18 8.25
C LEU A 51 22.70 -0.21 6.75
N LYS A 52 22.23 0.77 5.98
CA LYS A 52 22.31 0.82 4.51
C LYS A 52 21.75 -0.45 3.84
N THR A 53 20.66 -0.97 4.40
CA THR A 53 20.00 -2.20 3.91
C THR A 53 18.53 -1.97 3.62
N TRP A 54 17.93 -2.90 2.89
CA TRP A 54 16.50 -2.92 2.63
C TRP A 54 15.80 -3.86 3.60
N LYS A 55 14.65 -3.44 4.11
CA LYS A 55 13.82 -4.22 5.04
C LYS A 55 12.39 -4.28 4.54
N VAL A 56 11.83 -5.48 4.48
CA VAL A 56 10.43 -5.73 4.14
C VAL A 56 9.63 -5.92 5.43
N GLU A 57 8.50 -5.24 5.53
CA GLU A 57 7.59 -5.29 6.68
C GLU A 57 6.18 -5.64 6.20
N GLU A 58 5.48 -6.53 6.91
CA GLU A 58 4.11 -6.91 6.55
C GLU A 58 3.08 -5.82 6.89
N GLU A 59 3.42 -4.93 7.82
CA GLU A 59 2.59 -3.82 8.25
C GLU A 59 3.32 -2.48 7.99
N PRO A 60 2.58 -1.38 7.72
CA PRO A 60 3.18 -0.06 7.59
C PRO A 60 3.92 0.35 8.88
N VAL A 61 5.10 0.93 8.73
CA VAL A 61 5.92 1.41 9.86
C VAL A 61 5.67 2.89 10.12
N ARG A 62 5.59 3.29 11.39
CA ARG A 62 5.53 4.71 11.81
C ARG A 62 6.93 5.32 11.90
N GLU A 63 7.03 6.62 11.70
CA GLU A 63 8.27 7.36 12.01
C GLU A 63 8.56 7.28 13.52
N PRO A 64 9.84 7.13 13.94
CA PRO A 64 10.19 6.94 15.36
C PRO A 64 9.72 8.06 16.31
N ALA A 65 9.64 9.29 15.80
CA ALA A 65 9.36 10.49 16.59
C ALA A 65 8.05 11.19 16.19
N GLY A 66 7.02 10.44 15.79
CA GLY A 66 5.73 11.06 15.46
C GLY A 66 4.58 10.12 15.16
N THR A 67 3.47 10.70 14.72
CA THR A 67 2.27 9.95 14.30
C THR A 67 2.24 9.68 12.79
N ALA A 68 3.21 10.21 12.05
CA ALA A 68 3.31 10.02 10.60
C ALA A 68 3.75 8.60 10.25
N TRP A 69 3.21 8.09 9.14
CA TRP A 69 3.66 6.83 8.55
C TRP A 69 4.91 7.05 7.72
N ARG A 70 5.86 6.12 7.83
CA ARG A 70 7.04 6.07 6.99
C ARG A 70 6.64 5.73 5.57
N LYS A 71 7.28 6.37 4.58
CA LYS A 71 7.00 6.14 3.16
C LYS A 71 7.80 4.93 2.64
N PRO A 72 7.13 3.83 2.25
CA PRO A 72 7.81 2.66 1.68
C PRO A 72 8.34 2.99 0.29
N ALA A 73 9.45 2.37 -0.09
CA ALA A 73 10.03 2.44 -1.42
C ALA A 73 9.26 1.66 -2.46
N ARG A 74 8.86 0.46 -2.04
CA ARG A 74 8.25 -0.54 -2.88
C ARG A 74 7.11 -1.17 -2.11
N LEU A 75 6.09 -1.59 -2.85
CA LEU A 75 5.03 -2.44 -2.34
C LEU A 75 5.17 -3.82 -2.96
N HIS A 76 5.11 -4.86 -2.14
CA HIS A 76 5.06 -6.25 -2.58
C HIS A 76 3.61 -6.69 -2.56
N LEU A 77 3.04 -6.94 -3.73
CA LEU A 77 1.70 -7.48 -3.88
C LEU A 77 1.82 -8.99 -4.07
N ARG A 78 1.27 -9.76 -3.13
CA ARG A 78 1.29 -11.22 -3.21
C ARG A 78 -0.06 -11.73 -3.69
N PHE A 79 -0.03 -12.38 -4.84
CA PHE A 79 -1.17 -12.96 -5.51
C PHE A 79 -1.27 -14.45 -5.21
N GLU A 80 -2.48 -14.93 -4.94
CA GLU A 80 -2.76 -16.35 -4.81
C GLU A 80 -4.05 -16.74 -5.56
N ARG A 81 -3.97 -17.82 -6.35
CA ARG A 81 -5.11 -18.43 -7.03
C ARG A 81 -4.96 -19.95 -7.09
N GLY A 82 -5.66 -20.65 -6.20
CA GLY A 82 -5.46 -22.10 -6.02
C GLY A 82 -4.03 -22.37 -5.54
N THR A 83 -3.27 -23.16 -6.29
CA THR A 83 -1.86 -23.45 -5.98
C THR A 83 -0.88 -22.41 -6.55
N LEU A 84 -1.34 -21.52 -7.43
CA LEU A 84 -0.49 -20.48 -8.02
C LEU A 84 -0.24 -19.37 -7.02
N LYS A 85 1.03 -19.10 -6.74
CA LYS A 85 1.50 -17.95 -5.94
C LYS A 85 2.47 -17.11 -6.77
N GLN A 86 2.29 -15.80 -6.74
CA GLN A 86 3.17 -14.86 -7.43
C GLN A 86 3.33 -13.58 -6.62
N GLU A 87 4.52 -13.01 -6.60
CA GLU A 87 4.77 -11.69 -6.03
C GLU A 87 5.09 -10.69 -7.15
N VAL A 88 4.49 -9.51 -7.08
CA VAL A 88 4.82 -8.36 -7.94
C VAL A 88 5.28 -7.22 -7.05
N VAL A 89 6.44 -6.66 -7.39
CA VAL A 89 7.03 -5.52 -6.68
C VAL A 89 6.74 -4.25 -7.46
N LEU A 90 6.06 -3.29 -6.82
CA LEU A 90 5.75 -1.99 -7.39
C LEU A 90 6.66 -0.93 -6.77
N ASP A 91 7.47 -0.26 -7.59
CA ASP A 91 8.22 0.92 -7.15
C ASP A 91 7.29 2.11 -6.97
N LEU A 92 7.35 2.73 -5.79
CA LEU A 92 6.60 3.95 -5.54
C LEU A 92 7.41 5.16 -6.04
N PRO A 93 6.77 6.09 -6.77
CA PRO A 93 7.42 7.29 -7.29
C PRO A 93 7.61 8.32 -6.18
N ILE A 94 8.54 8.05 -5.26
CA ILE A 94 8.94 9.00 -4.23
C ILE A 94 10.18 9.73 -4.69
N ARG A 95 10.14 11.07 -4.72
CA ARG A 95 11.37 11.86 -4.88
C ARG A 95 12.27 11.62 -3.68
N ARG A 96 13.46 11.06 -3.92
CA ARG A 96 14.49 10.83 -2.91
C ARG A 96 15.73 11.64 -3.30
N PRO A 97 16.25 12.52 -2.43
CA PRO A 97 17.62 13.00 -2.59
C PRO A 97 18.57 11.79 -2.47
N GLY A 98 19.41 11.56 -3.48
CA GLY A 98 20.50 10.57 -3.42
C GLY A 98 20.16 9.11 -3.76
N ALA A 99 18.92 8.79 -4.14
CA ALA A 99 18.59 7.46 -4.68
C ALA A 99 18.31 7.56 -6.18
N SER A 100 19.35 7.81 -6.97
CA SER A 100 19.34 7.47 -8.39
C SER A 100 19.52 5.96 -8.52
N ARG A 101 18.61 5.29 -9.24
CA ARG A 101 18.87 3.96 -9.78
C ARG A 101 20.12 4.02 -10.69
N PRO A 102 20.92 2.94 -10.80
CA PRO A 102 21.85 2.81 -11.92
C PRO A 102 21.11 2.80 -13.26
#